data_AF-A0A445AXZ5-F1
#
_entry.id   AF-A0A445AXZ5-F1
#
_cell.length_a   1.000
_cell.length_b   1.000
_cell.length_c   1.000
_cell.angle_alpha   90.00
_cell.angle_beta   90.00
_cell.angle_gamma   90.00
#
_symmetry.space_group_name_H-M   'P 1'
#
loop_
_entity.id
_entity.type
_entity.pdbx_description
1 polymer ?
#
loop_
_entity_poly.entity_id
_entity_poly.type
_entity_poly.pdbx_seq_one_letter_code
_entity_poly.pdbx_strand_id
1 'polypeptide(L)'
;MDGLLKTSSEAQLLKTVTTILTSHPDPHFTLKPLIQNLTLPTSSARSLLLNFISSDYPRYSLHQLPLRRPRLPQLLLDTSFSAYVLSDHPDLAFQLFNKMKCLRIKPNLLTCHSLLSSLVRRHPHSSHSIHLSKQVFNDSLKLGITPNTTTFNILIHGSCLDNNFNDALSFMNQMTDFACSPDNITYNTILDA
;
A
#
# COMPACT_ATOMS: atom_id res chain seq x y z
N MET A 1 -22.91 3.86 27.96
CA MET A 1 -24.01 3.92 26.98
C MET A 1 -23.46 4.57 25.70
N ASP A 2 -22.36 4.04 25.16
CA ASP A 2 -21.54 4.77 24.16
C ASP A 2 -21.50 4.10 22.79
N GLY A 3 -22.21 2.99 22.62
CA GLY A 3 -22.23 2.19 21.39
C GLY A 3 -23.24 2.63 20.33
N LEU A 4 -24.25 3.43 20.69
CA LEU A 4 -25.39 3.75 19.79
C LEU A 4 -25.32 5.16 19.18
N LEU A 5 -24.51 6.06 19.72
CA LEU A 5 -24.32 7.42 19.17
C LEU A 5 -23.24 7.48 18.07
N LYS A 6 -22.30 6.53 18.03
CA LYS A 6 -21.30 6.44 16.95
C LYS A 6 -21.92 6.03 15.62
N THR A 7 -22.86 5.08 15.63
CA THR A 7 -23.44 4.49 14.41
C THR A 7 -24.35 5.44 13.63
N SER A 8 -25.05 6.35 14.31
CA SER A 8 -25.95 7.31 13.65
C SER A 8 -25.20 8.42 12.93
N SER A 9 -24.13 8.98 13.52
CA SER A 9 -23.31 10.01 12.86
C SER A 9 -22.53 9.45 11.66
N GLU A 10 -22.08 8.20 11.77
CA GLU A 10 -21.29 7.51 10.75
C GLU A 10 -22.12 7.13 9.53
N ALA A 11 -23.35 6.66 9.74
CA ALA A 11 -24.31 6.41 8.66
C ALA A 11 -24.71 7.71 7.94
N GLN A 12 -24.85 8.83 8.67
CA GLN A 12 -25.17 10.14 8.10
C GLN A 12 -24.02 10.68 7.25
N LEU A 13 -22.78 10.47 7.70
CA LEU A 13 -21.54 10.85 7.00
C LEU A 13 -21.29 10.00 5.76
N LEU A 14 -21.49 8.68 5.85
CA LEU A 14 -21.47 7.80 4.68
C LEU A 14 -22.49 8.27 3.66
N LYS A 15 -23.74 8.53 4.07
CA LYS A 15 -24.81 8.97 3.16
C LYS A 15 -24.50 10.32 2.50
N THR A 16 -23.94 11.29 3.23
CA THR A 16 -23.54 12.59 2.67
C THR A 16 -22.35 12.47 1.72
N VAL A 17 -21.34 11.67 2.07
CA VAL A 17 -20.21 11.43 1.17
C VAL A 17 -20.67 10.71 -0.09
N THR A 18 -21.47 9.65 -0.01
CA THR A 18 -22.02 8.96 -1.19
C THR A 18 -22.86 9.89 -2.06
N THR A 19 -23.65 10.79 -1.45
CA THR A 19 -24.45 11.79 -2.18
C THR A 19 -23.58 12.85 -2.89
N ILE A 20 -22.48 13.25 -2.27
CA ILE A 20 -21.48 14.17 -2.86
C ILE A 20 -20.74 13.49 -4.02
N LEU A 21 -20.47 12.18 -3.91
CA LEU A 21 -19.82 11.37 -4.94
C LEU A 21 -20.72 11.13 -6.16
N THR A 22 -22.03 10.97 -5.97
CA THR A 22 -22.97 10.73 -7.07
C THR A 22 -23.41 12.00 -7.80
N SER A 23 -23.08 13.20 -7.29
CA SER A 23 -23.64 14.46 -7.79
C SER A 23 -22.68 15.32 -8.62
N HIS A 24 -21.37 15.05 -8.63
CA HIS A 24 -20.40 15.97 -9.24
C HIS A 24 -19.40 15.28 -10.17
N PRO A 25 -19.25 15.73 -11.43
CA PRO A 25 -18.33 15.14 -12.41
C PRO A 25 -16.86 15.58 -12.21
N ASP A 26 -16.59 16.52 -11.28
CA ASP A 26 -15.27 17.12 -11.06
C ASP A 26 -14.63 16.70 -9.72
N PRO A 27 -13.41 16.13 -9.73
CA PRO A 27 -12.74 15.57 -8.55
C PRO A 27 -12.14 16.60 -7.59
N HIS A 28 -12.03 17.87 -8.01
CA HIS A 28 -11.41 18.93 -7.23
C HIS A 28 -12.31 19.48 -6.11
N PHE A 29 -13.63 19.40 -6.27
CA PHE A 29 -14.61 19.89 -5.29
C PHE A 29 -15.00 18.81 -4.27
N THR A 30 -14.97 17.54 -4.69
CA THR A 30 -15.34 16.33 -3.94
C THR A 30 -14.41 16.04 -2.75
N LEU A 31 -13.20 16.60 -2.73
CA LEU A 31 -12.20 16.32 -1.69
C LEU A 31 -12.14 17.34 -0.56
N LYS A 32 -12.75 18.51 -0.73
CA LYS A 32 -12.83 19.54 0.32
C LYS A 32 -13.53 19.04 1.60
N PRO A 33 -14.65 18.27 1.52
CA PRO A 33 -15.29 17.68 2.69
C PRO A 33 -14.49 16.53 3.30
N LEU A 34 -13.83 15.72 2.46
CA LEU A 34 -12.96 14.61 2.91
C LEU A 34 -11.77 15.13 3.73
N ILE A 35 -11.17 16.25 3.31
CA ILE A 35 -10.06 16.89 4.02
C ILE A 35 -10.52 17.51 5.35
N GLN A 36 -11.73 18.09 5.40
CA GLN A 36 -12.30 18.64 6.63
C GLN A 36 -12.74 17.56 7.65
N ASN A 37 -13.03 16.34 7.19
CA ASN A 37 -13.50 15.22 8.02
C ASN A 37 -12.40 14.19 8.40
N LEU A 38 -11.12 14.50 8.18
CA LEU A 38 -9.98 13.65 8.59
C LEU A 38 -9.80 13.48 10.12
N THR A 39 -10.77 13.90 10.91
CA THR A 39 -10.92 13.57 12.34
C THR A 39 -11.59 12.20 12.57
N LEU A 40 -11.91 11.46 11.50
CA LEU A 40 -12.58 10.16 11.56
C LEU A 40 -11.65 8.99 11.98
N PRO A 41 -12.21 7.93 12.60
CA PRO A 41 -11.49 6.68 12.87
C PRO A 41 -10.92 6.06 11.58
N THR A 42 -9.72 5.49 11.67
CA THR A 42 -8.94 4.95 10.55
C THR A 42 -9.68 3.88 9.73
N SER A 43 -10.59 3.13 10.35
CA SER A 43 -11.43 2.12 9.70
C SER A 43 -12.44 2.71 8.70
N SER A 44 -13.05 3.84 9.05
CA SER A 44 -14.14 4.45 8.28
C SER A 44 -13.59 5.30 7.13
N ALA A 45 -12.43 5.92 7.31
CA ALA A 45 -11.69 6.56 6.23
C ALA A 45 -11.24 5.53 5.17
N ARG A 46 -10.84 4.32 5.62
CA ARG A 46 -10.42 3.23 4.73
C ARG A 46 -11.57 2.70 3.86
N SER A 47 -12.75 2.46 4.46
CA SER A 47 -13.93 1.99 3.70
C SER A 47 -14.45 3.04 2.71
N LEU A 48 -14.42 4.32 3.09
CA LEU A 48 -14.78 5.44 2.20
C LEU A 48 -13.84 5.55 1.00
N LEU A 49 -12.53 5.45 1.21
CA LEU A 49 -11.55 5.49 0.12
C LEU A 49 -11.63 4.24 -0.78
N LEU A 50 -11.92 3.06 -0.23
CA LEU A 50 -12.15 1.85 -1.03
C LEU A 50 -13.35 1.99 -1.96
N ASN A 51 -14.48 2.48 -1.43
CA ASN A 51 -15.67 2.77 -2.24
C ASN A 51 -15.38 3.86 -3.30
N PHE A 52 -14.61 4.89 -2.94
CA PHE A 52 -14.20 5.92 -3.89
C PHE A 52 -13.32 5.38 -5.00
N ILE A 53 -12.27 4.61 -4.69
CA ILE A 53 -11.36 4.01 -5.69
C ILE A 53 -12.13 3.10 -6.65
N SER A 54 -13.11 2.35 -6.12
CA SER A 54 -13.98 1.49 -6.91
C SER A 54 -14.93 2.30 -7.82
N SER A 55 -15.33 3.50 -7.41
CA SER A 55 -16.27 4.38 -8.15
C SER A 55 -15.58 5.35 -9.12
N ASP A 56 -14.30 5.68 -8.89
CA ASP A 56 -13.50 6.64 -9.66
C ASP A 56 -12.68 5.95 -10.78
N TYR A 57 -12.95 4.67 -11.03
CA TYR A 57 -12.45 3.95 -12.21
C TYR A 57 -13.14 4.49 -13.47
N PRO A 58 -12.42 4.89 -14.54
CA PRO A 58 -10.98 4.73 -14.79
C PRO A 58 -10.14 6.01 -14.60
N ARG A 59 -10.70 7.06 -13.99
CA ARG A 59 -10.10 8.41 -13.94
C ARG A 59 -8.98 8.52 -12.90
N TYR A 60 -9.02 7.70 -11.84
CA TYR A 60 -8.03 7.68 -10.74
C TYR A 60 -7.69 9.09 -10.25
N SER A 61 -8.70 9.95 -10.14
CA SER A 61 -8.57 11.35 -9.77
C SER A 61 -7.94 11.50 -8.37
N LEU A 62 -8.26 10.58 -7.46
CA LEU A 62 -7.62 10.49 -6.14
C LEU A 62 -6.12 10.20 -6.21
N HIS A 63 -5.62 9.56 -7.27
CA HIS A 63 -4.20 9.29 -7.48
C HIS A 63 -3.44 10.55 -7.90
N GLN A 64 -4.11 11.44 -8.66
CA GLN A 64 -3.50 12.68 -9.14
C GLN A 64 -3.25 13.70 -8.02
N LEU A 65 -4.07 13.73 -6.96
CA LEU A 65 -3.92 14.71 -5.88
C LEU A 65 -2.66 14.51 -5.00
N PRO A 66 -2.33 13.29 -4.55
CA PRO A 66 -1.06 12.96 -3.93
C PRO A 66 0.14 13.32 -4.78
N LEU A 67 0.03 13.09 -6.09
CA LEU A 67 1.10 13.38 -7.03
C LEU A 67 1.31 14.89 -7.24
N ARG A 68 0.25 15.72 -7.17
CA ARG A 68 0.31 17.16 -7.44
C ARG A 68 0.56 18.07 -6.23
N ARG A 69 0.33 17.65 -4.98
CA ARG A 69 0.53 18.52 -3.80
C ARG A 69 1.75 18.13 -2.95
N PRO A 70 2.63 19.09 -2.58
CA PRO A 70 3.86 18.80 -1.81
C PRO A 70 3.65 18.66 -0.30
N ARG A 71 2.46 18.99 0.24
CA ARG A 71 2.15 18.92 1.68
C ARG A 71 0.84 18.19 1.91
N LEU A 72 0.90 16.87 2.01
CA LEU A 72 -0.24 16.05 2.40
C LEU A 72 0.01 15.39 3.75
N PRO A 73 -1.03 15.20 4.59
CA PRO A 73 -0.88 14.46 5.84
C PRO A 73 -0.41 13.04 5.57
N GLN A 74 0.57 12.55 6.34
CA GLN A 74 1.06 11.17 6.27
C GLN A 74 -0.09 10.16 6.42
N LEU A 75 -1.08 10.46 7.27
CA LEU A 75 -2.27 9.64 7.45
C LEU A 75 -3.07 9.44 6.14
N LEU A 76 -3.19 10.48 5.31
CA LEU A 76 -3.89 10.36 4.03
C LEU A 76 -3.10 9.52 3.03
N LEU A 77 -1.76 9.66 3.01
CA LEU A 77 -0.89 8.83 2.19
C LEU A 77 -0.96 7.36 2.62
N ASP A 78 -0.88 7.07 3.92
CA ASP A 78 -0.96 5.71 4.47
C ASP A 78 -2.35 5.08 4.25
N THR A 79 -3.43 5.86 4.39
CA THR A 79 -4.81 5.35 4.19
C THR A 79 -5.09 5.09 2.71
N SER A 80 -4.68 6.01 1.81
CA SER A 80 -4.79 5.81 0.37
C SER A 80 -3.95 4.62 -0.11
N PHE A 81 -2.72 4.50 0.37
CA PHE A 81 -1.86 3.35 0.09
C PHE A 81 -2.53 2.04 0.50
N SER A 82 -3.02 1.99 1.74
CA SER A 82 -3.77 0.86 2.29
C SER A 82 -5.00 0.49 1.47
N ALA A 83 -5.71 1.48 0.94
CA ALA A 83 -6.86 1.26 0.08
C ALA A 83 -6.45 0.67 -1.28
N TYR A 84 -5.38 1.19 -1.92
CA TYR A 84 -4.88 0.63 -3.18
C TYR A 84 -4.39 -0.81 -3.08
N VAL A 85 -3.73 -1.18 -1.97
CA VAL A 85 -3.33 -2.57 -1.74
C VAL A 85 -4.54 -3.48 -1.63
N LEU A 86 -5.57 -3.09 -0.86
CA LEU A 86 -6.77 -3.89 -0.71
C LEU A 86 -7.62 -3.97 -1.97
N SER A 87 -7.61 -2.91 -2.79
CA SER A 87 -8.23 -2.91 -4.12
C SER A 87 -7.41 -3.65 -5.17
N ASP A 88 -6.32 -4.34 -4.79
CA ASP A 88 -5.44 -5.08 -5.69
C ASP A 88 -4.87 -4.22 -6.82
N HIS A 89 -4.48 -2.96 -6.57
CA HIS A 89 -3.85 -2.11 -7.59
C HIS A 89 -2.40 -1.74 -7.19
N PRO A 90 -1.43 -2.67 -7.35
CA PRO A 90 -0.05 -2.46 -6.93
C PRO A 90 0.67 -1.37 -7.73
N ASP A 91 0.30 -1.14 -9.00
CA ASP A 91 0.93 -0.09 -9.83
C ASP A 91 0.67 1.32 -9.28
N LEU A 92 -0.55 1.57 -8.82
CA LEU A 92 -0.94 2.84 -8.21
C LEU A 92 -0.31 2.98 -6.82
N ALA A 93 -0.29 1.89 -6.04
CA ALA A 93 0.38 1.86 -4.75
C ALA A 93 1.90 2.12 -4.89
N PHE A 94 2.54 1.61 -5.94
CA PHE A 94 3.95 1.85 -6.26
C PHE A 94 4.21 3.31 -6.65
N GLN A 95 3.34 3.92 -7.46
CA GLN A 95 3.45 5.34 -7.79
C GLN A 95 3.31 6.23 -6.55
N LEU A 96 2.40 5.87 -5.64
CA LEU A 96 2.24 6.57 -4.36
C LEU A 96 3.47 6.39 -3.46
N PHE A 97 4.06 5.19 -3.42
CA PHE A 97 5.32 4.92 -2.72
C PHE A 97 6.47 5.78 -3.26
N ASN A 98 6.63 5.89 -4.58
CA ASN A 98 7.62 6.77 -5.18
C ASN A 98 7.42 8.24 -4.80
N LYS A 99 6.16 8.68 -4.67
CA LYS A 99 5.87 10.02 -4.17
C LYS A 99 6.29 10.19 -2.71
N MET A 100 6.00 9.22 -1.83
CA MET A 100 6.45 9.25 -0.44
C MET A 100 7.97 9.32 -0.35
N LYS A 101 8.68 8.54 -1.18
CA LYS A 101 10.14 8.57 -1.33
C LYS A 101 10.65 9.96 -1.73
N CYS A 102 10.08 10.57 -2.78
CA CYS A 102 10.46 11.91 -3.24
C CYS A 102 10.22 12.98 -2.17
N LEU A 103 9.16 12.83 -1.36
CA LEU A 103 8.85 13.71 -0.25
C LEU A 103 9.66 13.42 1.02
N ARG A 104 10.54 12.41 1.00
CA ARG A 104 11.32 11.92 2.16
C ARG A 104 10.43 11.54 3.36
N ILE A 105 9.19 11.15 3.09
CA ILE A 105 8.27 10.62 4.11
C ILE A 105 8.54 9.13 4.22
N LYS A 106 8.87 8.65 5.43
CA LYS A 106 9.13 7.23 5.70
C LYS A 106 7.79 6.48 5.74
N PRO A 107 7.48 5.59 4.76
CA PRO A 107 6.33 4.72 4.87
C PRO A 107 6.49 3.76 6.06
N ASN A 108 5.37 3.33 6.63
CA ASN A 108 5.39 2.33 7.68
C ASN A 108 5.77 0.94 7.11
N LEU A 109 6.33 0.05 7.94
CA LEU A 109 6.79 -1.28 7.48
C LEU A 109 5.64 -2.12 6.91
N LEU A 110 4.44 -2.01 7.47
CA LEU A 110 3.24 -2.71 7.00
C LEU A 110 2.84 -2.30 5.58
N THR A 111 3.01 -1.01 5.24
CA THR A 111 2.80 -0.43 3.92
C THR A 111 3.80 -1.02 2.92
N CYS A 112 5.08 -1.09 3.27
CA CYS A 112 6.09 -1.72 2.40
C CYS A 112 5.82 -3.22 2.20
N HIS A 113 5.54 -3.95 3.28
CA HIS A 113 5.19 -5.37 3.21
C HIS A 113 3.98 -5.58 2.29
N SER A 114 2.91 -4.81 2.51
CA SER A 114 1.70 -4.87 1.70
C SER A 114 1.96 -4.60 0.21
N LEU A 115 2.83 -3.64 -0.12
CA LEU A 115 3.25 -3.39 -1.52
C LEU A 115 4.01 -4.57 -2.11
N LEU A 116 5.00 -5.08 -1.37
CA LEU A 116 5.84 -6.18 -1.80
C LEU A 116 5.00 -7.44 -2.05
N SER A 117 4.10 -7.75 -1.11
CA SER A 117 3.20 -8.89 -1.21
C SER A 117 2.25 -8.76 -2.39
N SER A 118 1.66 -7.56 -2.62
CA SER A 118 0.76 -7.36 -3.76
C SER A 118 1.48 -7.43 -5.11
N LEU A 119 2.67 -6.86 -5.23
CA LEU A 119 3.50 -6.97 -6.44
C LEU A 119 3.83 -8.42 -6.78
N VAL A 120 4.27 -9.20 -5.79
CA VAL A 120 4.66 -10.61 -6.00
C VAL A 120 3.45 -11.51 -6.24
N ARG A 121 2.35 -11.35 -5.51
CA ARG A 121 1.19 -12.25 -5.61
C ARG A 121 0.33 -12.00 -6.83
N ARG A 122 0.20 -10.75 -7.28
CA ARG A 122 -0.72 -10.40 -8.38
C ARG A 122 -0.21 -10.87 -9.74
N HIS A 123 1.10 -10.75 -9.94
CA HIS A 123 1.75 -11.11 -11.20
C HIS A 123 2.95 -12.02 -10.93
N PRO A 124 2.70 -13.28 -10.51
CA PRO A 124 3.75 -14.18 -10.04
C PRO A 124 4.83 -14.44 -11.08
N HIS A 125 4.49 -14.46 -12.37
CA HIS A 125 5.45 -14.70 -13.46
C HIS A 125 5.86 -13.44 -14.22
N SER A 126 5.54 -12.25 -13.70
CA SER A 126 5.98 -11.00 -14.32
C SER A 126 7.33 -10.59 -13.75
N SER A 127 8.40 -10.83 -14.52
CA SER A 127 9.75 -10.38 -14.17
C SER A 127 9.80 -8.87 -13.92
N HIS A 128 8.93 -8.08 -14.56
CA HIS A 128 8.79 -6.65 -14.28
C HIS A 128 8.29 -6.38 -12.85
N SER A 129 7.25 -7.08 -12.40
CA SER A 129 6.69 -6.91 -11.05
C SER A 129 7.69 -7.33 -9.97
N ILE A 130 8.45 -8.40 -10.23
CA ILE A 130 9.49 -8.92 -9.34
C ILE A 130 10.68 -7.95 -9.30
N HIS A 131 11.04 -7.34 -10.43
CA HIS A 131 12.03 -6.27 -10.43
C HIS A 131 11.57 -5.04 -9.63
N LEU A 132 10.30 -4.63 -9.78
CA LEU A 132 9.73 -3.53 -8.99
C LEU A 132 9.74 -3.86 -7.48
N SER A 133 9.47 -5.10 -7.08
CA SER A 133 9.51 -5.49 -5.66
C SER A 133 10.93 -5.35 -5.08
N LYS A 134 11.96 -5.77 -5.82
CA LYS A 134 13.38 -5.54 -5.46
C LYS A 134 13.72 -4.05 -5.37
N GLN A 135 13.17 -3.23 -6.28
CA GLN A 135 13.33 -1.78 -6.22
C GLN A 135 12.70 -1.18 -4.96
N VAL A 136 11.46 -1.56 -4.62
CA VAL A 136 10.77 -1.13 -3.40
C VAL A 136 11.57 -1.51 -2.16
N PHE A 137 12.14 -2.72 -2.11
CA PHE A 137 12.98 -3.16 -1.01
C PHE A 137 14.19 -2.23 -0.84
N ASN A 138 14.99 -2.03 -1.90
CA ASN A 138 16.16 -1.16 -1.87
C ASN A 138 15.82 0.29 -1.50
N ASP A 139 14.68 0.80 -1.98
CA ASP A 139 14.20 2.13 -1.66
C ASP A 139 13.72 2.24 -0.20
N SER A 140 13.13 1.18 0.35
CA SER A 140 12.73 1.14 1.75
C SER A 140 13.93 1.16 2.70
N LEU A 141 15.01 0.45 2.35
CA LEU A 141 16.30 0.52 3.04
C LEU A 141 16.88 1.93 3.03
N LYS A 142 16.88 2.61 1.87
CA LYS A 142 17.35 4.00 1.74
C LYS A 142 16.52 5.01 2.54
N LEU A 143 15.26 4.70 2.81
CA LEU A 143 14.37 5.48 3.67
C LEU A 143 14.52 5.12 5.17
N GLY A 144 15.46 4.23 5.50
CA GLY A 144 15.75 3.80 6.86
C GLY A 144 14.70 2.86 7.45
N ILE A 145 13.99 2.10 6.61
CA ILE A 145 13.05 1.07 7.04
C ILE A 145 13.84 -0.23 7.24
N THR A 146 13.76 -0.79 8.44
CA THR A 146 14.41 -2.06 8.76
C THR A 146 13.50 -3.21 8.30
N PRO A 147 13.96 -4.08 7.38
CA PRO A 147 13.21 -5.26 6.97
C PRO A 147 13.16 -6.29 8.11
N ASN A 148 12.18 -7.19 8.02
CA ASN A 148 12.04 -8.33 8.93
C ASN A 148 12.01 -9.65 8.14
N THR A 149 11.97 -10.79 8.83
CA THR A 149 11.87 -12.13 8.23
C THR A 149 10.77 -12.22 7.16
N THR A 150 9.60 -11.66 7.42
CA THR A 150 8.49 -11.66 6.46
C THR A 150 8.81 -10.90 5.17
N THR A 151 9.53 -9.79 5.27
CA THR A 151 9.96 -8.99 4.11
C THR A 151 10.87 -9.82 3.20
N PHE A 152 11.84 -10.53 3.79
CA PHE A 152 12.74 -11.42 3.05
C PHE A 152 11.98 -12.61 2.43
N ASN A 153 11.09 -13.25 3.18
CA ASN A 153 10.30 -14.38 2.67
C ASN A 153 9.50 -14.01 1.41
N ILE A 154 8.96 -12.78 1.33
CA ILE A 154 8.25 -12.30 0.13
C ILE A 154 9.19 -12.16 -1.07
N LEU A 155 10.39 -11.61 -0.86
CA LEU A 155 11.37 -11.41 -1.93
C LEU A 155 11.98 -12.73 -2.41
N ILE A 156 12.20 -13.67 -1.49
CA ILE A 156 12.64 -15.03 -1.78
C ILE A 156 11.58 -15.73 -2.63
N HIS A 157 10.32 -15.73 -2.18
CA HIS A 157 9.19 -16.28 -2.94
C HIS A 157 9.07 -15.64 -4.33
N GLY A 158 9.15 -14.31 -4.43
CA GLY A 158 9.12 -13.63 -5.72
C GLY A 158 10.30 -13.99 -6.62
N SER A 159 11.49 -14.20 -6.08
CA SER A 159 12.67 -14.60 -6.85
C SER A 159 12.58 -16.05 -7.32
N CYS A 160 12.02 -16.94 -6.50
CA CYS A 160 11.69 -18.31 -6.89
C CYS A 160 10.68 -18.34 -8.06
N LEU A 161 9.63 -17.52 -8.01
CA LEU A 161 8.62 -17.45 -9.09
C LEU A 161 9.18 -16.92 -10.42
N ASP A 162 10.25 -16.13 -10.39
CA ASP A 162 11.01 -15.66 -11.57
C ASP A 162 12.05 -16.70 -12.06
N ASN A 163 12.10 -17.89 -11.46
CA ASN A 163 13.15 -18.90 -11.64
C ASN A 163 14.57 -18.39 -11.37
N ASN A 164 14.71 -17.35 -10.53
CA ASN A 164 15.99 -16.75 -10.19
C ASN A 164 16.44 -17.16 -8.78
N PHE A 165 16.86 -18.42 -8.68
CA PHE A 165 17.32 -19.04 -7.43
C PHE A 165 18.55 -18.35 -6.83
N ASN A 166 19.43 -17.77 -7.66
CA ASN A 166 20.60 -17.05 -7.18
C ASN A 166 20.19 -15.83 -6.33
N ASP A 167 19.17 -15.09 -6.80
CA ASP A 167 18.64 -13.95 -6.04
C ASP A 167 17.91 -14.43 -4.76
N ALA A 168 17.18 -15.54 -4.83
CA ALA A 168 16.51 -16.12 -3.65
C ALA A 168 17.53 -16.49 -2.54
N LEU A 169 18.62 -17.18 -2.90
CA LEU A 169 19.69 -17.52 -1.96
C LEU A 169 20.44 -16.29 -1.46
N SER A 170 20.67 -15.29 -2.31
CA SER A 170 21.27 -14.02 -1.92
C SER A 170 20.43 -13.31 -0.85
N PHE A 171 19.10 -13.23 -1.04
CA PHE A 171 18.21 -12.66 -0.03
C PHE A 171 18.21 -13.46 1.27
N MET A 172 18.22 -14.80 1.19
CA MET A 172 18.30 -15.66 2.37
C MET A 172 19.58 -15.39 3.19
N ASN A 173 20.73 -15.24 2.52
CA ASN A 173 22.00 -14.93 3.18
C ASN A 173 21.99 -13.52 3.82
N GLN A 174 21.45 -12.53 3.12
CA GLN A 174 21.32 -11.16 3.61
C GLN A 174 20.46 -11.04 4.87
N MET A 175 19.59 -12.01 5.18
CA MET A 175 18.78 -11.97 6.41
C MET A 175 19.64 -11.77 7.66
N THR A 176 20.81 -12.41 7.71
CA THR A 176 21.72 -12.35 8.85
C THR A 176 22.28 -10.95 9.09
N ASP A 177 22.51 -10.17 8.03
CA ASP A 177 22.98 -8.78 8.11
C ASP A 177 21.94 -7.85 8.77
N PHE A 178 20.66 -8.25 8.74
CA PHE A 178 19.54 -7.51 9.35
C PHE A 178 19.06 -8.16 10.65
N ALA A 179 19.89 -9.00 11.29
CA ALA A 179 19.53 -9.75 12.50
C ALA A 179 18.24 -10.58 12.35
N CYS A 180 17.94 -10.99 11.12
CA CYS A 180 16.87 -11.92 10.78
C CYS A 180 17.50 -13.31 10.51
N SER A 181 16.74 -14.37 10.75
CA SER A 181 17.18 -15.73 10.42
C SER A 181 16.14 -16.40 9.53
N PRO A 182 16.58 -17.20 8.55
CA PRO A 182 15.67 -18.06 7.78
C PRO A 182 14.81 -18.91 8.72
N ASP A 183 13.51 -18.94 8.48
CA ASP A 183 12.55 -19.76 9.20
C ASP A 183 12.06 -20.93 8.34
N ASN A 184 11.16 -21.75 8.88
CA ASN A 184 10.57 -22.86 8.13
C ASN A 184 9.88 -22.38 6.85
N ILE A 185 9.30 -21.17 6.86
CA ILE A 185 8.68 -20.59 5.66
C ILE A 185 9.77 -20.30 4.62
N THR A 186 10.90 -19.73 5.01
CA THR A 186 12.03 -19.48 4.11
C THR A 186 12.51 -20.76 3.41
N TYR A 187 12.77 -21.82 4.17
CA TYR A 187 13.26 -23.08 3.62
C TYR A 187 12.22 -23.76 2.72
N ASN A 188 10.97 -23.84 3.16
CA ASN A 188 9.88 -24.41 2.36
C ASN A 188 9.70 -23.65 1.05
N THR A 189 9.75 -22.31 1.09
CA THR A 189 9.62 -21.47 -0.11
C THR A 189 10.69 -21.76 -1.16
N ILE A 190 11.91 -22.10 -0.75
CA ILE A 190 13.01 -22.43 -1.67
C ILE A 190 12.89 -23.88 -2.17
N LEU A 191 12.44 -24.80 -1.31
CA LEU A 191 12.27 -26.21 -1.66
C LEU A 191 11.04 -26.47 -2.56
N ASP A 192 9.99 -25.66 -2.44
CA ASP A 192 8.74 -25.76 -3.22
C ASP A 192 8.85 -25.08 -4.61
N ALA A 193 9.93 -24.36 -4.88
CA ALA A 193 10.18 -23.59 -6.11
C ALA A 193 10.71 -24.47 -7.25
#